data_AF-A0A6P0UA34-F1
#
_entry.id   AF-A0A6P0UA34-F1
#
_cell.length_a   1.000
_cell.length_b   1.000
_cell.length_c   1.000
_cell.angle_alpha   90.00
_cell.angle_beta   90.00
_cell.angle_gamma   90.00
#
_symmetry.space_group_name_H-M   'P 1'
#
loop_
_entity.id
_entity.type
_entity.pdbx_description
1 polymer ?
#
loop_
_entity_poly.entity_id
_entity_poly.type
_entity_poly.pdbx_seq_one_letter_code
_entity_poly.pdbx_strand_id
1 'polypeptide(L)' 'FSQCIAEMLAAQIFNQRKGNNINKIYGVVTTGTVWQFLELESETITVDLEEYSINNLSKIFGILISLLRV' A
#
# COMPACT_ATOMS: atom_id res chain seq x y z
N PHE A 1 -8.57 -0.20 7.31
CA PHE A 1 -7.51 0.82 7.14
C PHE A 1 -6.54 0.90 8.30
N SER A 2 -6.98 1.14 9.53
CA SER A 2 -6.09 1.42 10.68
C SER A 2 -4.99 0.37 10.91
N GLN A 3 -5.31 -0.93 10.83
CA GLN A 3 -4.31 -1.99 10.97
C GLN A 3 -3.24 -1.93 9.87
N CYS A 4 -3.65 -1.82 8.60
CA CYS A 4 -2.73 -1.73 7.46
C CYS A 4 -1.82 -0.51 7.59
N ILE A 5 -2.36 0.66 7.96
CA ILE A 5 -1.57 1.88 8.17
C ILE A 5 -0.57 1.70 9.32
N ALA A 6 -0.97 1.04 10.42
CA ALA A 6 -0.06 0.75 11.53
C ALA A 6 1.11 -0.14 11.10
N GLU A 7 0.86 -1.17 10.27
CA GLU A 7 1.89 -2.04 9.71
C GLU A 7 2.80 -1.29 8.72
N MET A 8 2.24 -0.39 7.89
CA MET A 8 3.01 0.46 6.99
C MET A 8 3.98 1.38 7.76
N LEU A 9 3.49 2.01 8.84
CA LEU A 9 4.33 2.83 9.72
C LEU A 9 5.41 1.99 10.42
N ALA A 10 5.05 0.80 10.90
CA ALA A 10 6.02 -0.11 11.52
C ALA A 10 7.11 -0.53 10.51
N ALA A 11 6.75 -0.80 9.26
CA ALA A 11 7.69 -1.13 8.18
C ALA A 11 8.62 0.04 7.87
N GLN A 12 8.11 1.27 7.81
CA GLN A 12 8.92 2.48 7.63
C GLN A 12 9.94 2.63 8.76
N ILE A 13 9.51 2.54 10.02
CA ILE A 13 10.38 2.63 11.21
C ILE A 13 11.43 1.53 11.18
N PHE A 14 11.05 0.30 10.82
CA PHE A 14 11.97 -0.82 10.70
C PHE A 14 13.04 -0.54 9.64
N ASN A 15 12.65 -0.09 8.44
CA ASN A 15 13.57 0.23 7.36
C ASN A 15 14.56 1.35 7.75
N GLN A 16 14.07 2.42 8.36
CA GLN A 16 14.91 3.50 8.89
C GLN A 16 15.94 2.98 9.90
N ARG A 17 15.52 2.15 10.86
CA ARG A 17 16.42 1.54 11.86
C ARG A 17 17.44 0.58 11.24
N LYS A 18 17.15 -0.01 10.09
CA LYS A 18 18.07 -0.88 9.34
C LYS A 18 18.96 -0.12 8.35
N GLY A 19 18.78 1.20 8.20
CA GLY A 19 19.49 1.98 7.19
C GLY A 19 19.02 1.70 5.76
N ASN A 20 17.85 1.09 5.58
CA ASN A 20 17.24 0.87 4.28
C ASN A 20 16.53 2.15 3.84
N ASN A 21 17.04 2.80 2.79
CA ASN A 21 16.47 4.05 2.29
C ASN A 21 15.25 3.80 1.38
N ILE A 22 14.15 3.37 2.00
CA ILE A 22 12.87 3.11 1.34
C ILE A 22 11.94 4.29 1.64
N ASN A 23 11.72 5.14 0.64
CA ASN A 23 10.92 6.37 0.80
C ASN A 23 9.42 6.11 0.79
N LYS A 24 8.97 5.07 0.08
CA LYS A 24 7.57 4.74 -0.12
C LYS A 24 7.24 3.35 0.40
N ILE A 25 6.20 3.24 1.22
CA ILE A 25 5.62 1.98 1.65
C ILE A 25 4.22 1.88 1.07
N TYR A 26 3.94 0.82 0.32
CA TYR A 26 2.62 0.59 -0.24
C TYR A 26 1.83 -0.40 0.62
N GLY A 27 0.54 -0.10 0.80
CA GLY A 27 -0.39 -0.91 1.57
C GLY A 27 -1.59 -1.33 0.73
N VAL A 28 -2.17 -2.48 1.08
CA VAL A 28 -3.40 -2.98 0.45
C VAL A 28 -4.33 -3.45 1.55
N VAL A 29 -5.58 -2.98 1.52
CA VAL A 29 -6.65 -3.47 2.38
C VAL A 29 -7.59 -4.32 1.53
N THR A 30 -7.90 -5.53 1.98
CA THR A 30 -8.84 -6.39 1.27
C THR A 30 -9.69 -7.24 2.21
N THR A 31 -10.92 -7.53 1.78
CA THR A 31 -11.81 -8.53 2.37
C THR A 31 -11.74 -9.88 1.64
N GLY A 32 -10.86 -10.00 0.64
CA GLY A 32 -10.82 -11.10 -0.33
C GLY A 32 -11.66 -10.82 -1.59
N THR A 33 -12.71 -10.01 -1.49
CA THR A 33 -13.60 -9.68 -2.62
C THR A 33 -13.51 -8.21 -3.06
N VAL A 34 -13.05 -7.33 -2.18
CA VAL A 34 -12.82 -5.90 -2.44
C VAL A 34 -11.39 -5.54 -2.07
N TRP A 35 -10.75 -4.70 -2.86
CA TRP A 35 -9.36 -4.27 -2.72
C TRP A 35 -9.28 -2.74 -2.74
N GLN A 36 -8.49 -2.17 -1.84
CA GLN A 36 -8.16 -0.74 -1.78
C GLN A 36 -6.67 -0.58 -1.53
N PHE A 37 -6.09 0.50 -2.08
CA PHE A 37 -4.65 0.71 -2.13
C PHE A 37 -4.25 1.98 -1.38
N LEU A 38 -3.09 1.93 -0.73
CA LEU A 38 -2.54 3.00 0.08
C LEU A 38 -1.05 3.22 -0.22
N GLU A 39 -0.59 4.44 -0.03
CA GLU A 39 0.82 4.82 -0.07
C GLU A 39 1.16 5.60 1.21
N LEU A 40 2.27 5.26 1.87
CA LEU A 40 2.90 6.04 2.92
C LEU A 40 4.21 6.61 2.39
N GLU A 41 4.31 7.93 2.41
CA GLU A 41 5.55 8.66 2.13
C GLU A 41 5.76 9.71 3.23
N SER A 42 6.92 9.67 3.87
CA SER A 42 7.21 10.46 5.08
C SER A 42 6.13 10.27 6.15
N GLU A 43 5.30 11.29 6.42
CA GLU A 43 4.22 11.25 7.40
C GLU A 43 2.83 11.31 6.76
N THR A 44 2.76 11.20 5.43
CA THR A 44 1.52 11.32 4.66
C THR A 44 1.05 9.97 4.19
N ILE A 45 -0.22 9.65 4.49
CA ILE A 45 -0.93 8.51 3.92
C ILE A 45 -1.83 9.00 2.80
N THR A 46 -1.60 8.49 1.59
CA THR A 46 -2.50 8.63 0.45
C THR A 46 -3.37 7.38 0.35
N VAL A 47 -4.67 7.57 0.19
CA VAL A 47 -5.65 6.47 0.05
C VAL A 47 -6.34 6.61 -1.30
N ASP A 48 -6.33 5.54 -2.08
CA ASP A 48 -7.25 5.41 -3.22
C ASP A 48 -8.64 5.10 -2.68
N LEU A 49 -9.58 6.02 -2.91
CA LEU A 49 -10.96 5.88 -2.43
C LEU A 49 -11.77 4.90 -3.29
N GLU A 50 -11.29 4.51 -4.47
CA GLU A 50 -11.96 3.54 -5.32
C GLU A 50 -11.82 2.12 -4.74
N GLU A 51 -12.94 1.40 -4.69
CA GLU A 51 -13.01 0.00 -4.28
C GLU A 51 -12.97 -0.91 -5.51
N TYR A 52 -11.95 -1.77 -5.59
CA TYR A 52 -11.79 -2.68 -6.71
C TYR A 52 -12.30 -4.07 -6.35
N SER A 53 -13.33 -4.54 -7.06
CA SER A 53 -13.79 -5.92 -6.94
C SER A 53 -12.73 -6.91 -7.45
N ILE A 54 -12.58 -8.05 -6.78
CA ILE A 54 -11.72 -9.16 -7.20
C ILE A 54 -12.03 -9.64 -8.63
N ASN A 55 -13.26 -9.41 -9.13
CA ASN A 55 -13.65 -9.74 -10.50
C ASN A 55 -12.87 -8.94 -11.54
N ASN A 56 -12.32 -7.78 -11.17
CA ASN A 56 -11.49 -6.95 -12.04
C ASN A 56 -10.00 -7.18 -11.79
N LEU A 57 -9.57 -8.44 -11.93
CA LEU A 57 -8.17 -8.84 -11.72
C LEU A 57 -7.18 -8.01 -12.54
N SER A 58 -7.53 -7.68 -13.79
CA SER A 58 -6.66 -6.88 -14.66
C SER A 58 -6.36 -5.51 -14.06
N LYS A 59 -7.35 -4.84 -13.46
CA LYS A 59 -7.15 -3.55 -12.79
C LYS A 59 -6.32 -3.71 -11.51
N ILE A 60 -6.64 -4.69 -10.66
CA ILE A 60 -5.88 -4.97 -9.43
C ILE A 60 -4.40 -5.23 -9.75
N PHE A 61 -4.11 -6.10 -10.71
CA PHE A 61 -2.74 -6.38 -11.13
C PHE A 61 -2.08 -5.17 -11.78
N GLY A 62 -2.82 -4.39 -12.57
CA GLY A 62 -2.32 -3.15 -13.16
C GLY A 62 -1.83 -2.16 -12.09
N ILE A 63 -2.61 -2.00 -11.01
CA ILE A 63 -2.22 -1.16 -9.85
C ILE A 63 -1.00 -1.76 -9.16
N LEU A 64 -1.00 -3.04 -8.80
CA LEU A 64 0.15 -3.67 -8.13
C LEU A 64 1.45 -3.53 -8.94
N ILE A 65 1.38 -3.73 -10.26
CA ILE A 65 2.53 -3.56 -11.15
C ILE A 65 2.96 -2.09 -11.19
N SER A 66 2.03 -1.12 -11.20
CA SER A 66 2.40 0.30 -11.20
C SER A 66 3.10 0.71 -9.91
N LEU A 67 2.74 0.14 -8.76
CA LEU A 67 3.41 0.41 -7.48
C LEU A 67 4.86 -0.10 -7.45
N LEU A 68 5.18 -1.12 -8.23
CA LEU A 68 6.52 -1.71 -8.33
C LEU A 68 7.42 -1.05 -9.38
N ARG A 69 6.86 -0.24 -10.28
CA ARG A 69 7.63 0.48 -11.29
C ARG A 69 8.17 1.78 -10.67
N VAL A 70 9.46 1.74 -10.32
CA VAL A 70 10.29 2.90 -9.93
C VAL A 70 10.90 3.53 -11.16
#